data_AF-A0A7S9CAJ4-F1
#
_entry.id   AF-A0A7S9CAJ4-F1
#
_cell.length_a   1.000
_cell.length_b   1.000
_cell.length_c   1.000
_cell.angle_alpha   90.00
_cell.angle_beta   90.00
_cell.angle_gamma   90.00
#
_symmetry.space_group_name_H-M   'P 1'
#
loop_
_entity.id
_entity.type
_entity.pdbx_description
1 polymer ?
#
loop_
_entity_poly.entity_id
_entity_poly.type
_entity_poly.pdbx_seq_one_letter_code
_entity_poly.pdbx_strand_id
1 'polypeptide(L)'
;MNPLSPLACRLIAIALMAGGAMAVAMAQTERRSTQVWRCGPEGRELRDAPCPESGAGTPGQQRIDYDQPSSAQSAEARRIAAREAKLARELERDRQRLEAQQARQQQAIGIHGRGKQSPPPDAAQGAASAPPKPLKTKKPKTHKPKPPQTNANTSG
;
A
#
# COMPACT_ATOMS: atom_id res chain seq x y z
N MET A 1 19.17 55.74 -0.48
CA MET A 1 19.03 54.33 -0.04
C MET A 1 18.56 54.39 1.41
N ASN A 2 17.26 54.21 1.66
CA ASN A 2 16.69 54.43 2.98
C ASN A 2 16.58 53.08 3.72
N PRO A 3 17.17 52.93 4.92
CA PRO A 3 17.04 51.69 5.67
C PRO A 3 15.62 51.58 6.26
N LEU A 4 14.96 50.46 5.98
CA LEU A 4 13.67 50.15 6.59
C LEU A 4 13.83 49.97 8.10
N SER A 5 12.95 50.64 8.83
CA SER A 5 12.94 50.74 10.29
C SER A 5 12.63 49.39 10.97
N PRO A 6 13.29 49.03 12.08
CA PRO A 6 13.14 47.73 12.77
C PRO A 6 11.73 47.48 13.34
N LEU A 7 10.91 48.53 13.44
CA LEU A 7 9.49 48.45 13.81
C LEU A 7 8.63 47.74 12.75
N ALA A 8 8.96 47.90 11.47
CA ALA A 8 8.23 47.24 10.37
C ALA A 8 8.45 45.72 10.38
N CYS A 9 9.64 45.27 10.78
CA CYS A 9 9.98 43.85 10.85
C CYS A 9 9.25 43.13 12.00
N ARG A 10 9.01 43.82 13.12
CA ARG A 10 8.26 43.25 14.26
C ARG A 10 6.75 43.12 14.01
N LEU A 11 6.16 44.02 13.23
CA LEU A 11 4.73 43.94 12.90
C LEU A 11 4.41 42.81 11.91
N ILE A 12 5.33 42.49 11.00
CA ILE A 12 5.19 41.34 10.08
C ILE A 12 5.26 40.01 10.83
N ALA A 13 6.13 39.91 11.86
CA ALA A 13 6.28 38.71 12.66
C ALA A 13 5.03 38.38 13.51
N ILE A 14 4.30 39.39 14.00
CA ILE A 14 3.07 39.18 14.78
C ILE A 14 1.89 38.79 13.86
N ALA A 15 1.84 39.33 12.64
CA ALA A 15 0.78 38.99 11.67
C ALA A 15 0.87 37.53 11.17
N LEU A 16 2.09 36.96 11.08
CA LEU A 16 2.30 35.57 10.64
C LEU A 16 1.95 34.53 11.72
N MET A 17 2.00 34.89 13.01
CA MET A 17 1.64 33.99 14.12
C MET A 17 0.11 33.89 14.36
N ALA A 18 -0.68 34.85 13.89
CA ALA A 18 -2.14 34.88 14.10
C ALA A 18 -2.96 34.20 12.98
N GLY A 19 -2.35 33.87 11.83
CA GLY A 19 -3.06 33.30 10.67
C GLY A 19 -3.08 31.77 10.57
N GLY A 20 -2.45 31.06 11.53
CA GLY A 20 -2.23 29.60 11.45
C GLY A 20 -3.29 28.72 12.10
N ALA A 21 -4.33 29.28 12.72
CA ALA A 21 -5.36 28.52 13.42
C ALA A 21 -6.70 28.64 12.70
N MET A 22 -7.41 27.51 12.55
CA MET A 22 -8.76 27.34 12.00
C MET A 22 -8.88 27.00 10.51
N ALA A 23 -8.06 26.07 10.02
CA ALA A 23 -8.58 25.08 9.08
C ALA A 23 -8.95 23.81 9.85
N VAL A 24 -9.94 23.92 10.75
CA VAL A 24 -10.64 22.73 11.24
C VAL A 24 -11.43 22.23 10.04
N ALA A 25 -10.85 21.30 9.29
CA ALA A 25 -11.58 20.53 8.29
C ALA A 25 -12.71 19.84 9.05
N MET A 26 -13.91 20.42 8.97
CA MET A 26 -15.14 19.80 9.46
C MET A 26 -15.21 18.43 8.81
N ALA A 27 -14.93 17.38 9.57
CA ALA A 27 -15.17 16.03 9.13
C ALA A 27 -16.69 15.92 8.89
N GLN A 28 -17.10 16.08 7.64
CA GLN A 28 -18.47 15.91 7.17
C GLN A 28 -18.82 14.43 7.20
N THR A 29 -19.03 13.90 8.40
CA THR A 29 -19.66 12.63 8.63
C THR A 29 -21.17 12.83 8.72
N GLU A 30 -21.91 11.96 8.05
CA GLU A 30 -23.35 11.86 8.20
C GLU A 30 -23.65 10.84 9.30
N ARG A 31 -24.34 11.26 10.35
CA ARG A 31 -24.82 10.34 11.38
C ARG A 31 -25.98 9.53 10.81
N ARG A 32 -25.82 8.22 10.75
CA ARG A 32 -26.85 7.28 10.30
C ARG A 32 -27.20 6.35 11.45
N SER A 33 -28.35 5.71 11.30
CA SER A 33 -28.84 4.77 12.30
C SER A 33 -29.38 3.54 11.60
N THR A 34 -28.98 2.37 12.06
CA THR A 34 -29.49 1.09 11.57
C THR A 34 -30.16 0.32 12.70
N GLN A 35 -31.06 -0.57 12.32
CA GLN A 35 -31.73 -1.46 13.25
C GLN A 35 -31.07 -2.82 13.23
N VAL A 36 -30.80 -3.34 14.42
CA VAL A 36 -30.13 -4.62 14.63
C VAL A 36 -30.95 -5.46 15.59
N TRP A 37 -31.08 -6.75 15.28
CA TRP A 37 -31.74 -7.71 16.16
C TRP A 37 -30.72 -8.44 17.01
N ARG A 38 -30.90 -8.37 18.32
CA ARG A 38 -30.04 -9.01 19.32
C ARG A 38 -30.92 -9.86 20.22
N CYS A 39 -30.82 -11.17 20.11
CA CYS A 39 -31.67 -12.11 20.83
C CYS A 39 -30.96 -12.74 22.04
N GLY A 40 -31.74 -13.38 22.90
CA GLY A 40 -31.28 -14.00 24.14
C GLY A 40 -31.27 -13.03 25.34
N PRO A 41 -31.02 -13.55 26.56
CA PRO A 41 -31.17 -12.81 27.82
C PRO A 41 -30.28 -11.55 27.91
N GLU A 42 -29.19 -11.51 27.14
CA GLU A 42 -28.19 -10.44 27.16
C GLU A 42 -27.95 -9.82 25.76
N GLY A 43 -28.80 -10.12 24.76
CA GLY A 43 -28.62 -9.60 23.40
C GLY A 43 -27.29 -10.01 22.72
N ARG A 44 -26.74 -11.16 23.12
CA ARG A 44 -25.45 -11.68 22.61
C ARG A 44 -25.57 -12.27 21.21
N GLU A 45 -26.74 -12.78 20.86
CA GLU A 45 -26.97 -13.38 19.54
C GLU A 45 -27.42 -12.31 18.55
N LEU A 46 -26.57 -11.99 17.58
CA LEU A 46 -26.96 -11.12 16.47
C LEU A 46 -27.78 -11.92 15.45
N ARG A 47 -28.94 -11.38 15.05
CA ARG A 47 -29.78 -11.98 14.02
C ARG A 47 -30.16 -10.97 12.94
N ASP A 48 -30.43 -11.49 11.74
CA ASP A 48 -30.94 -10.72 10.61
C ASP A 48 -32.48 -10.64 10.60
N ALA A 49 -33.14 -11.48 11.41
CA ALA A 49 -34.60 -11.54 11.55
C ALA A 49 -35.03 -11.17 12.99
N PRO A 50 -36.27 -10.70 13.19
CA PRO A 50 -36.82 -10.45 14.52
C PRO A 50 -36.71 -11.67 15.44
N CYS A 51 -36.48 -11.43 16.73
CA CYS A 51 -36.36 -12.52 17.70
C CYS A 51 -37.70 -13.27 17.82
N PRO A 52 -37.72 -14.61 17.74
CA PRO A 52 -38.96 -15.39 17.77
C PRO A 52 -39.72 -15.26 19.11
N GLU A 53 -39.01 -14.89 20.16
CA GLU A 53 -39.51 -14.70 21.53
C GLU A 53 -39.76 -13.21 21.88
N SER A 54 -40.01 -12.37 20.87
CA SER A 54 -40.36 -10.96 21.05
C SER A 54 -41.79 -10.78 21.59
N GLY A 55 -42.00 -11.15 22.84
CA GLY A 55 -43.05 -10.60 23.70
C GLY A 55 -42.61 -9.27 24.31
N ALA A 56 -43.56 -8.43 24.74
CA ALA A 56 -43.29 -7.14 25.35
C ALA A 56 -42.36 -7.28 26.58
N GLY A 57 -41.08 -6.91 26.42
CA GLY A 57 -40.09 -6.91 27.50
C GLY A 57 -38.77 -7.63 27.19
N THR A 58 -38.67 -8.39 26.09
CA THR A 58 -37.40 -9.06 25.71
C THR A 58 -36.52 -8.12 24.87
N PRO A 59 -35.23 -7.91 25.20
CA PRO A 59 -34.33 -7.12 24.36
C PRO A 59 -34.16 -7.85 23.03
N GLY A 60 -34.86 -7.38 21.99
CA GLY A 60 -34.77 -7.93 20.65
C GLY A 60 -34.31 -6.89 19.64
N GLN A 61 -34.79 -5.66 19.78
CA GLN A 61 -34.58 -4.58 18.81
C GLN A 61 -33.64 -3.52 19.39
N GLN A 62 -32.49 -3.31 18.76
CA GLN A 62 -31.60 -2.21 19.11
C GLN A 62 -31.36 -1.30 17.92
N ARG A 63 -31.50 0.01 18.12
CA ARG A 63 -31.06 1.02 17.17
C ARG A 63 -29.61 1.36 17.46
N ILE A 64 -28.76 1.29 16.44
CA ILE A 64 -27.35 1.65 16.53
C ILE A 64 -27.13 2.87 15.65
N ASP A 65 -26.68 3.95 16.27
CA ASP A 65 -26.20 5.13 15.56
C ASP A 65 -24.72 4.96 15.24
N TYR A 66 -24.33 5.36 14.03
CA TYR A 66 -22.95 5.33 13.57
C TYR A 66 -22.69 6.48 12.61
N ASP A 67 -21.44 6.93 12.59
CA ASP A 67 -21.00 7.96 11.66
C ASP A 67 -20.52 7.32 10.37
N GLN A 68 -21.02 7.83 9.24
CA GLN A 68 -20.60 7.42 7.91
C GLN A 68 -19.94 8.60 7.20
N PRO A 69 -18.84 8.41 6.45
CA PRO A 69 -18.30 9.48 5.61
C PRO A 69 -19.35 9.94 4.60
N SER A 70 -19.48 11.26 4.41
CA SER A 70 -20.39 11.78 3.39
C SER A 70 -20.03 11.25 1.99
N SER A 71 -20.98 11.32 1.06
CA SER A 71 -20.75 10.89 -0.33
C SER A 71 -19.59 11.65 -0.99
N ALA A 72 -19.46 12.95 -0.69
CA ALA A 72 -18.37 13.80 -1.16
C ALA A 72 -17.01 13.37 -0.59
N GLN A 73 -16.92 13.12 0.73
CA GLN A 73 -15.69 12.62 1.34
C GLN A 73 -15.28 11.26 0.80
N SER A 74 -16.24 10.36 0.65
CA SER A 74 -16.01 9.04 0.08
C SER A 74 -15.49 9.12 -1.36
N ALA A 75 -16.03 10.05 -2.16
CA ALA A 75 -15.57 10.27 -3.53
C ALA A 75 -14.16 10.86 -3.59
N GLU A 76 -13.85 11.84 -2.73
CA GLU A 76 -12.53 12.46 -2.68
C GLU A 76 -11.47 11.49 -2.16
N ALA A 77 -11.76 10.71 -1.12
CA ALA A 77 -10.88 9.66 -0.63
C ALA A 77 -10.53 8.64 -1.72
N ARG A 78 -11.51 8.23 -2.55
CA ARG A 78 -11.26 7.36 -3.71
C ARG A 78 -10.34 8.01 -4.75
N ARG A 79 -10.49 9.31 -5.01
CA ARG A 79 -9.64 10.05 -5.96
C ARG A 79 -8.21 10.16 -5.46
N ILE A 80 -8.03 10.46 -4.18
CA ILE A 80 -6.71 10.53 -3.53
C ILE A 80 -6.04 9.16 -3.58
N ALA A 81 -6.74 8.10 -3.15
CA ALA A 81 -6.22 6.74 -3.17
C ALA A 81 -5.81 6.30 -4.60
N ALA A 82 -6.60 6.65 -5.63
CA ALA A 82 -6.25 6.34 -7.01
C ALA A 82 -4.97 7.07 -7.48
N ARG A 83 -4.79 8.33 -7.07
CA ARG A 83 -3.60 9.14 -7.37
C ARG A 83 -2.37 8.58 -6.66
N GLU A 84 -2.48 8.29 -5.38
CA GLU A 84 -1.40 7.72 -4.57
C GLU A 84 -0.99 6.34 -5.06
N ALA A 85 -1.96 5.48 -5.42
CA ALA A 85 -1.67 4.17 -5.99
C ALA A 85 -0.91 4.27 -7.32
N LYS A 86 -1.18 5.32 -8.13
CA LYS A 86 -0.40 5.56 -9.36
C LYS A 86 1.03 5.97 -9.04
N LEU A 87 1.20 6.93 -8.12
CA LEU A 87 2.51 7.40 -7.69
C LEU A 87 3.35 6.26 -7.09
N ALA A 88 2.75 5.45 -6.21
CA ALA A 88 3.41 4.29 -5.60
C ALA A 88 3.95 3.31 -6.67
N ARG A 89 3.15 3.02 -7.71
CA ARG A 89 3.58 2.17 -8.82
C ARG A 89 4.72 2.77 -9.63
N GLU A 90 4.74 4.09 -9.81
CA GLU A 90 5.84 4.78 -10.50
C GLU A 90 7.13 4.69 -9.69
N LEU A 91 7.07 4.99 -8.40
CA LEU A 91 8.20 4.86 -7.48
C LEU A 91 8.75 3.44 -7.40
N GLU A 92 7.87 2.43 -7.40
CA GLU A 92 8.30 1.04 -7.39
C GLU A 92 9.03 0.64 -8.69
N ARG A 93 8.56 1.12 -9.84
CA ARG A 93 9.25 0.90 -11.12
C ARG A 93 10.63 1.56 -11.13
N ASP A 94 10.73 2.77 -10.58
CA ASP A 94 12.00 3.48 -10.51
C ASP A 94 12.98 2.80 -9.55
N ARG A 95 12.51 2.32 -8.39
CA ARG A 95 13.30 1.47 -7.49
C ARG A 95 13.86 0.25 -8.23
N GLN A 96 13.01 -0.50 -8.92
CA GLN A 96 13.43 -1.70 -9.67
C GLN A 96 14.45 -1.38 -10.76
N ARG A 97 14.32 -0.22 -11.43
CA ARG A 97 15.30 0.23 -12.45
C ARG A 97 16.65 0.54 -11.81
N LEU A 98 16.67 1.25 -10.69
CA LEU A 98 17.90 1.59 -9.98
C LEU A 98 18.59 0.34 -9.46
N GLU A 99 17.84 -0.59 -8.85
CA GLU A 99 18.36 -1.87 -8.38
C GLU A 99 18.94 -2.70 -9.53
N ALA A 100 18.25 -2.75 -10.69
CA ALA A 100 18.77 -3.44 -11.86
C ALA A 100 20.05 -2.80 -12.43
N GLN A 101 20.14 -1.46 -12.42
CA GLN A 101 21.35 -0.75 -12.84
C GLN A 101 22.51 -1.01 -11.87
N GLN A 102 22.26 -0.95 -10.56
CA GLN A 102 23.26 -1.24 -9.54
C GLN A 102 23.74 -2.69 -9.63
N ALA A 103 22.82 -3.65 -9.82
CA ALA A 103 23.17 -5.05 -10.01
C ALA A 103 24.07 -5.25 -11.25
N ARG A 104 23.78 -4.55 -12.36
CA ARG A 104 24.64 -4.59 -13.56
C ARG A 104 26.01 -3.97 -13.31
N GLN A 105 26.08 -2.86 -12.57
CA GLN A 105 27.35 -2.22 -12.21
C GLN A 105 28.19 -3.11 -11.27
N GLN A 106 27.57 -3.78 -10.30
CA GLN A 106 28.23 -4.74 -9.42
C GLN A 106 28.66 -6.03 -10.14
N GLN A 107 27.98 -6.41 -11.23
CA GLN A 107 28.45 -7.50 -12.09
C GLN A 107 29.62 -7.06 -12.99
N ALA A 108 29.72 -5.78 -13.33
CA ALA A 108 30.82 -5.23 -14.13
C ALA A 108 32.09 -4.95 -13.29
N ILE A 109 31.94 -4.54 -12.04
CA ILE A 109 33.02 -4.51 -11.04
C ILE A 109 33.06 -5.90 -10.42
N GLY A 110 33.71 -6.86 -11.08
CA GLY A 110 33.77 -8.24 -10.63
C GLY A 110 34.05 -8.33 -9.13
N ILE A 111 33.03 -8.66 -8.33
CA ILE A 111 33.22 -9.15 -6.98
C ILE A 111 33.83 -10.54 -7.16
N HIS A 112 35.16 -10.55 -7.29
CA HIS A 112 35.95 -11.73 -7.05
C HIS A 112 35.74 -12.09 -5.59
N GLY A 113 34.77 -12.95 -5.34
CA GLY A 113 34.56 -13.65 -4.08
C GLY A 113 35.79 -14.48 -3.74
N ARG A 114 36.81 -13.81 -3.21
CA ARG A 114 37.80 -14.32 -2.27
C ARG A 114 38.54 -13.08 -1.81
N GLY A 115 38.58 -12.86 -0.49
CA GLY A 115 39.69 -12.10 0.08
C GLY A 115 40.98 -12.74 -0.42
N LYS A 116 41.59 -12.14 -1.45
CA LYS A 116 42.97 -12.38 -1.80
C LYS A 116 43.69 -11.15 -1.31
N GLN A 117 44.29 -11.28 -0.12
CA GLN A 117 45.46 -10.49 0.19
C GLN A 117 46.40 -10.65 -1.01
N SER A 118 46.66 -9.57 -1.72
CA SER A 118 47.65 -9.54 -2.79
C SER A 118 49.02 -9.92 -2.18
N PRO A 119 49.67 -11.02 -2.58
CA PRO A 119 51.09 -11.15 -2.31
C PRO A 119 51.85 -10.19 -3.24
N PRO A 120 53.02 -9.68 -2.81
CA PRO A 120 53.78 -8.67 -3.53
C PRO A 120 54.25 -9.14 -4.93
N PRO A 121 54.53 -8.19 -5.84
CA PRO A 121 54.65 -8.45 -7.26
C PRO A 121 56.07 -8.92 -7.60
N ASP A 122 56.34 -10.22 -7.48
CA ASP A 122 57.48 -10.88 -8.14
C ASP A 122 57.23 -12.39 -8.21
N ALA A 123 56.38 -12.82 -9.15
CA ALA A 123 56.35 -14.20 -9.59
C ALA A 123 55.89 -14.26 -11.06
N ALA A 124 56.88 -14.14 -11.93
CA ALA A 124 56.76 -14.39 -13.35
C ALA A 124 56.41 -15.87 -13.65
N GLN A 125 55.82 -16.05 -14.82
CA GLN A 125 55.79 -17.27 -15.65
C GLN A 125 54.81 -18.40 -15.26
N GLY A 126 53.93 -18.72 -16.22
CA GLY A 126 53.12 -19.92 -16.21
C GLY A 126 51.99 -19.90 -17.23
N ALA A 127 52.32 -20.03 -18.51
CA ALA A 127 51.37 -20.30 -19.57
C ALA A 127 50.70 -21.68 -19.36
N ALA A 128 49.37 -21.74 -19.39
CA ALA A 128 48.64 -22.97 -19.71
C ALA A 128 47.15 -22.70 -20.00
N SER A 129 46.81 -22.81 -21.29
CA SER A 129 45.74 -23.66 -21.83
C SER A 129 44.29 -23.40 -21.39
N ALA A 130 43.54 -22.75 -22.27
CA ALA A 130 42.08 -22.80 -22.29
C ALA A 130 41.57 -24.16 -22.80
N PRO A 131 40.43 -24.66 -22.27
CA PRO A 131 39.54 -25.54 -23.04
C PRO A 131 38.06 -25.06 -23.03
N PRO A 132 37.20 -25.62 -23.90
CA PRO A 132 36.22 -24.88 -24.69
C PRO A 132 34.80 -24.79 -24.07
N LYS A 133 34.01 -23.84 -24.58
CA LYS A 133 32.58 -23.62 -24.24
C LYS A 133 31.69 -24.78 -24.76
N PRO A 134 30.77 -25.33 -23.95
CA PRO A 134 29.67 -26.13 -24.48
C PRO A 134 28.32 -25.37 -24.49
N LEU A 135 27.84 -25.18 -25.72
CA LEU A 135 26.48 -25.32 -26.27
C LEU A 135 25.23 -25.00 -25.43
N LYS A 136 24.41 -24.10 -26.00
CA LYS A 136 23.03 -23.76 -25.62
C LYS A 136 22.10 -24.99 -25.66
N THR A 137 21.49 -25.33 -24.53
CA THR A 137 20.35 -26.25 -24.47
C THR A 137 19.02 -25.48 -24.58
N LYS A 138 18.11 -26.03 -25.41
CA LYS A 138 16.78 -25.49 -25.73
C LYS A 138 15.83 -25.61 -24.53
N LYS A 139 15.00 -24.58 -24.28
CA LYS A 139 13.93 -24.61 -23.27
C LYS A 139 12.83 -25.63 -23.64
N PRO A 140 12.28 -26.41 -22.69
CA PRO A 140 11.08 -27.21 -22.91
C PRO A 140 9.83 -26.31 -22.99
N LYS A 141 8.90 -26.64 -23.90
CA LYS A 141 7.59 -26.00 -24.01
C LYS A 141 6.67 -26.49 -22.88
N THR A 142 6.11 -25.56 -22.12
CA THR A 142 5.05 -25.82 -21.14
C THR A 142 3.74 -26.16 -21.84
N HIS A 143 3.16 -27.32 -21.53
CA HIS A 143 1.80 -27.66 -21.94
C HIS A 143 0.78 -26.85 -21.13
N LYS A 144 -0.21 -26.25 -21.80
CA LYS A 144 -1.35 -25.57 -21.18
C LYS A 144 -2.25 -26.59 -20.45
N PRO A 145 -2.74 -26.31 -19.23
CA PRO A 145 -3.77 -27.11 -18.60
C PRO A 145 -5.13 -26.92 -19.30
N LYS A 146 -5.88 -28.02 -19.45
CA LYS A 146 -7.28 -28.01 -19.93
C LYS A 146 -8.20 -27.34 -18.89
N PRO A 147 -9.21 -26.56 -19.31
CA PRO A 147 -10.20 -26.01 -18.40
C PRO A 147 -11.14 -27.12 -17.86
N PRO A 148 -11.68 -26.96 -16.63
CA PRO A 148 -12.63 -27.89 -16.04
C PRO A 148 -13.99 -27.81 -16.75
N GLN A 149 -14.60 -28.98 -16.99
CA GLN A 149 -15.95 -29.09 -17.53
C GLN A 149 -16.97 -28.75 -16.42
N THR A 150 -17.76 -27.71 -16.67
CA THR A 150 -19.00 -27.39 -15.97
C THR A 150 -20.06 -28.44 -16.28
N ASN A 151 -20.52 -29.19 -15.27
CA ASN A 151 -21.79 -29.91 -15.35
C ASN A 151 -22.87 -29.03 -14.70
N ALA A 152 -23.71 -28.45 -15.54
CA ALA A 152 -24.98 -27.84 -15.17
C ALA A 152 -26.08 -28.82 -15.54
N ASN A 153 -26.74 -29.42 -14.54
CA ASN A 153 -28.09 -30.03 -14.57
C ASN A 153 -28.28 -30.80 -13.24
N THR A 154 -29.42 -30.84 -12.56
CA THR A 154 -30.82 -30.64 -12.94
C THR A 154 -31.63 -30.39 -11.67
N SER A 155 -32.61 -29.48 -11.76
CA SER A 155 -33.69 -29.26 -10.81
C SER A 155 -34.56 -30.51 -10.62
N GLY A 156 -34.98 -30.75 -9.38
CA GLY A 156 -36.04 -31.70 -9.00
C GLY A 156 -36.52 -31.36 -7.60
#